data_AF-A0A1C3KJL3-F1
#
_entry.id   AF-A0A1C3KJL3-F1
#
_cell.length_a   1.000
_cell.length_b   1.000
_cell.length_c   1.000
_cell.angle_alpha   90.00
_cell.angle_beta   90.00
_cell.angle_gamma   90.00
#
_symmetry.space_group_name_H-M   'P 1'
#
loop_
_entity.id
_entity.type
_entity.pdbx_description
1 polymer ?
#
loop_
_entity_poly.entity_id
_entity_poly.type
_entity_poly.pdbx_seq_one_letter_code
_entity_poly.pdbx_strand_id
1 'polypeptide(L)'
;MSSAIPDMYSFFENFKTYKQYEAKMETKFLGDQGNTTCDAFVHDVTISSTETAKTLCIKFKIFYKFIISINQSSKLKFNSLYNNDFAYLNYWLNGKLRNTKINHRITVESFYESMSVHDDDFAGNSLFDNKLFHIEENDFNNMILLSHLDDQYSEIYQNVITRKGEKISCLEYYKEFADKYNEGIRSCSDNNNFCNTLNIYKKKYEGFSDKTTISEKCIDEHIPKLLTYDDVSLGDKKITVVSSILGPSFATVFTSFFLYMFTPLGQWIRAKMGTKRGALSNLYEESDQLSLNTLDDENVSFGENPYLISYDSVVNS
;
A
#
# COMPACT_ATOMS: atom_id res chain seq x y z
N MET A 1 -21.54 27.69 19.47
CA MET A 1 -20.60 26.80 20.21
C MET A 1 -20.00 25.87 19.17
N SER A 2 -18.71 26.03 18.87
CA SER A 2 -17.99 25.14 17.95
C SER A 2 -17.88 23.77 18.61
N SER A 3 -18.76 22.82 18.26
CA SER A 3 -18.51 21.42 18.57
C SER A 3 -17.30 21.02 17.75
N ALA A 4 -16.11 21.13 18.34
CA ALA A 4 -14.90 20.57 17.75
C ALA A 4 -15.22 19.12 17.39
N ILE A 5 -15.09 18.79 16.11
CA ILE A 5 -15.14 17.41 15.65
C ILE A 5 -14.18 16.65 16.55
N PRO A 6 -14.63 15.62 17.29
CA PRO A 6 -13.74 14.83 18.13
C PRO A 6 -12.54 14.39 17.30
N ASP A 7 -11.34 14.53 17.84
CA ASP A 7 -10.13 14.14 17.13
C ASP A 7 -10.26 12.68 16.69
N MET A 8 -10.39 12.46 15.38
CA MET A 8 -10.62 11.13 14.82
C MET A 8 -9.39 10.21 14.98
N TYR A 9 -8.24 10.75 15.39
CA TYR A 9 -7.00 9.99 15.61
C TYR A 9 -6.73 9.69 17.09
N SER A 10 -7.42 10.32 18.04
CA SER A 10 -7.08 10.23 19.47
C SER A 10 -7.19 8.81 20.05
N PHE A 11 -7.95 7.93 19.43
CA PHE A 11 -8.04 6.53 19.86
C PHE A 11 -6.70 5.77 19.72
N PHE A 12 -5.76 6.25 18.89
CA PHE A 12 -4.47 5.59 18.68
C PHE A 12 -3.60 5.54 19.94
N GLU A 13 -3.81 6.45 20.90
CA GLU A 13 -3.20 6.35 22.24
C GLU A 13 -3.50 5.01 22.94
N ASN A 14 -4.68 4.46 22.67
CA ASN A 14 -5.19 3.21 23.25
C ASN A 14 -5.49 2.17 22.17
N PHE A 15 -4.81 2.22 21.01
CA PHE A 15 -5.11 1.38 19.85
C PHE A 15 -5.13 -0.11 20.18
N LYS A 16 -4.07 -0.59 20.86
CA LYS A 16 -3.95 -1.97 21.32
C LYS A 16 -5.15 -2.44 22.15
N THR A 17 -5.67 -1.57 23.02
CA THR A 17 -6.85 -1.86 23.85
C THR A 17 -8.08 -2.07 22.98
N TYR A 18 -8.31 -1.21 22.00
CA TYR A 18 -9.43 -1.37 21.07
C TYR A 18 -9.29 -2.59 20.16
N LYS A 19 -8.08 -2.94 19.72
CA LYS A 19 -7.82 -4.21 19.01
C LYS A 19 -8.17 -5.43 19.85
N GLN A 20 -7.90 -5.39 21.16
CA GLN A 20 -8.33 -6.44 22.09
C GLN A 20 -9.86 -6.50 22.23
N TYR A 21 -10.53 -5.34 22.22
CA TYR A 21 -11.99 -5.31 22.25
C TYR A 21 -12.59 -5.88 20.97
N GLU A 22 -11.99 -5.60 19.81
CA GLU A 22 -12.36 -6.20 18.53
C GLU A 22 -12.20 -7.73 18.56
N ALA A 23 -11.08 -8.25 19.06
CA ALA A 23 -10.88 -9.70 19.20
C ALA A 23 -11.91 -10.37 20.13
N LYS A 24 -12.28 -9.70 21.24
CA LYS A 24 -13.34 -10.16 22.15
C LYS A 24 -14.71 -10.15 21.49
N MET A 25 -15.00 -9.11 20.70
CA MET A 25 -16.22 -9.05 19.88
C MET A 25 -16.28 -10.22 18.90
N GLU A 26 -15.20 -10.50 18.16
CA GLU A 26 -15.16 -11.63 17.21
C GLU A 26 -15.35 -12.98 17.92
N THR A 27 -14.73 -13.16 19.10
CA THR A 27 -14.92 -14.37 19.92
C THR A 27 -16.39 -14.55 20.33
N LYS A 28 -17.05 -13.47 20.74
CA LYS A 28 -18.47 -13.49 21.13
C LYS A 28 -19.39 -13.70 19.93
N PHE A 29 -19.04 -13.15 18.77
CA PHE A 29 -19.76 -13.38 17.52
C PHE A 29 -19.73 -14.84 17.09
N LEU A 30 -18.56 -15.50 17.16
CA LEU A 30 -18.38 -16.91 16.78
C LEU A 30 -19.03 -17.91 17.74
N GLY A 31 -19.38 -17.49 18.96
CA GLY A 31 -20.13 -18.28 19.92
C GLY A 31 -21.63 -18.30 19.62
N ASP A 32 -22.43 -17.77 20.55
CA ASP A 32 -23.89 -17.67 20.43
C ASP A 32 -24.35 -16.31 19.85
N GLN A 33 -23.44 -15.55 19.22
CA GLN A 33 -23.65 -14.17 18.80
C GLN A 33 -24.09 -13.24 19.94
N GLY A 34 -23.95 -13.67 21.21
CA GLY A 34 -24.54 -13.01 22.37
C GLY A 34 -26.05 -12.78 22.24
N ASN A 35 -26.78 -13.67 21.55
CA ASN A 35 -28.19 -13.51 21.19
C ASN A 35 -28.51 -12.19 20.47
N THR A 36 -27.54 -11.62 19.75
CA THR A 36 -27.70 -10.34 19.06
C THR A 36 -28.23 -10.59 17.65
N THR A 37 -29.41 -10.04 17.35
CA THR A 37 -29.99 -10.03 16.01
C THR A 37 -29.70 -8.70 15.32
N CYS A 38 -29.92 -8.68 14.00
CA CYS A 38 -29.94 -7.46 13.23
C CYS A 38 -31.12 -7.46 12.27
N ASP A 39 -31.96 -6.43 12.41
CA ASP A 39 -33.16 -6.23 11.59
C ASP A 39 -32.95 -5.14 10.52
N ALA A 40 -31.80 -4.46 10.57
CA ALA A 40 -31.41 -3.38 9.66
C ALA A 40 -31.32 -3.79 8.18
N PHE A 41 -30.99 -5.06 7.90
CA PHE A 41 -30.72 -5.55 6.55
C PHE A 41 -31.61 -6.76 6.24
N VAL A 42 -32.86 -6.48 5.87
CA VAL A 42 -33.86 -7.51 5.47
C VAL A 42 -33.36 -8.31 4.26
N HIS A 43 -32.83 -7.60 3.26
CA HIS A 43 -32.12 -8.21 2.14
C HIS A 43 -30.63 -8.15 2.42
N ASP A 44 -30.06 -9.29 2.77
CA ASP A 44 -28.65 -9.35 3.13
C ASP A 44 -27.75 -9.12 1.90
N VAL A 45 -26.73 -8.30 2.07
CA VAL A 45 -25.81 -7.89 1.01
C VAL A 45 -24.43 -8.42 1.34
N THR A 46 -23.79 -9.11 0.40
CA THR A 46 -22.40 -9.53 0.54
C THR A 46 -21.48 -8.31 0.56
N ILE A 47 -20.68 -8.19 1.62
CA ILE A 47 -19.70 -7.11 1.80
C ILE A 47 -18.32 -7.61 1.39
N SER A 48 -17.93 -8.79 1.84
CA SER A 48 -16.66 -9.44 1.48
C SER A 48 -16.84 -10.94 1.31
N SER A 49 -15.77 -11.67 1.00
CA SER A 49 -15.80 -13.14 0.92
C SER A 49 -16.17 -13.80 2.24
N THR A 50 -16.08 -13.09 3.37
CA THR A 50 -16.32 -13.63 4.71
C THR A 50 -17.39 -12.86 5.49
N GLU A 51 -18.00 -11.83 4.92
CA GLU A 51 -18.88 -10.92 5.65
C GLU A 51 -20.04 -10.42 4.80
N THR A 52 -21.23 -10.37 5.39
CA THR A 52 -22.45 -9.76 4.84
C THR A 52 -22.88 -8.58 5.70
N ALA A 53 -23.76 -7.73 5.19
CA ALA A 53 -24.33 -6.58 5.90
C ALA A 53 -24.98 -6.97 7.22
N LYS A 54 -25.74 -8.08 7.21
CA LYS A 54 -26.38 -8.59 8.42
C LYS A 54 -25.35 -9.05 9.45
N THR A 55 -24.29 -9.76 9.03
CA THR A 55 -23.23 -10.19 9.96
C THR A 55 -22.42 -9.00 10.48
N LEU A 56 -22.12 -8.00 9.64
CA LEU A 56 -21.42 -6.77 10.05
C LEU A 56 -22.24 -5.98 11.07
N CYS A 57 -23.56 -5.88 10.87
CA CYS A 57 -24.49 -5.26 11.80
C CYS A 57 -24.50 -5.96 13.17
N ILE A 58 -24.59 -7.29 13.20
CA ILE A 58 -24.52 -8.07 14.45
C ILE A 58 -23.19 -7.81 15.17
N LYS A 59 -22.06 -7.88 14.44
CA LYS A 59 -20.74 -7.60 15.01
C LYS A 59 -20.65 -6.19 15.56
N PHE A 60 -21.12 -5.19 14.82
CA PHE A 60 -21.14 -3.80 15.28
C PHE A 60 -21.95 -3.65 16.58
N LYS A 61 -23.13 -4.28 16.66
CA LYS A 61 -23.97 -4.31 17.87
C LYS A 61 -23.27 -4.96 19.06
N ILE A 62 -22.64 -6.12 18.85
CA ILE A 62 -21.83 -6.77 19.89
C ILE A 62 -20.71 -5.84 20.33
N PHE A 63 -20.04 -5.17 19.38
CA PHE A 63 -18.88 -4.34 19.65
C PHE A 63 -19.22 -3.16 20.56
N TYR A 64 -20.18 -2.31 20.17
CA TYR A 64 -20.47 -1.12 20.96
C TYR A 64 -21.11 -1.47 22.31
N LYS A 65 -21.96 -2.52 22.37
CA LYS A 65 -22.53 -3.00 23.64
C LYS A 65 -21.44 -3.52 24.58
N PHE A 66 -20.41 -4.19 24.04
CA PHE A 66 -19.25 -4.62 24.81
C PHE A 66 -18.47 -3.42 25.38
N ILE A 67 -18.20 -2.39 24.57
CA ILE A 67 -17.50 -1.18 25.04
C ILE A 67 -18.32 -0.46 26.12
N ILE A 68 -19.65 -0.32 25.94
CA ILE A 68 -20.54 0.26 26.96
C ILE A 68 -20.44 -0.52 28.28
N SER A 69 -20.44 -1.86 28.23
CA SER A 69 -20.31 -2.70 29.43
C SER A 69 -18.99 -2.45 30.17
N ILE A 70 -17.88 -2.32 29.44
CA ILE A 70 -16.58 -1.97 30.04
C ILE A 70 -16.65 -0.56 30.65
N ASN A 71 -17.21 0.42 29.95
CA ASN A 71 -17.32 1.79 30.45
C ASN A 71 -18.18 1.91 31.71
N GLN A 72 -19.29 1.17 31.79
CA GLN A 72 -20.12 1.10 33.00
C GLN A 72 -19.33 0.56 34.20
N SER A 73 -18.53 -0.49 33.99
CA SER A 73 -17.73 -1.11 35.06
C SER A 73 -16.67 -0.14 35.63
N SER A 74 -16.23 0.83 34.82
CA SER A 74 -15.30 1.88 35.25
C SER A 74 -15.94 2.97 36.12
N LYS A 75 -17.28 2.96 36.33
CA LYS A 75 -18.07 3.94 37.10
C LYS A 75 -18.00 5.39 36.61
N LEU A 76 -17.45 5.61 35.41
CA LEU A 76 -17.21 6.95 34.87
C LEU A 76 -18.40 7.51 34.08
N LYS A 77 -19.24 6.63 33.50
CA LYS A 77 -20.43 7.01 32.73
C LYS A 77 -21.38 5.80 32.59
N PHE A 78 -22.68 6.00 32.86
CA PHE A 78 -23.69 4.94 32.67
C PHE A 78 -24.15 4.92 31.21
N ASN A 79 -24.26 3.73 30.62
CA ASN A 79 -24.82 3.50 29.26
C ASN A 79 -24.26 4.40 28.15
N SER A 80 -22.98 4.75 28.16
CA SER A 80 -22.43 5.67 27.15
C SER A 80 -21.02 5.32 26.69
N LEU A 81 -20.71 5.82 25.50
CA LEU A 81 -19.42 5.72 24.82
C LEU A 81 -18.67 7.05 24.96
N TYR A 82 -17.34 6.98 24.97
CA TYR A 82 -16.45 8.14 24.89
C TYR A 82 -16.16 8.53 23.44
N ASN A 83 -15.60 9.73 23.26
CA ASN A 83 -15.20 10.21 21.93
C ASN A 83 -14.23 9.25 21.23
N ASN A 84 -13.26 8.68 21.94
CA ASN A 84 -12.33 7.70 21.39
C ASN A 84 -13.03 6.40 20.98
N ASP A 85 -14.08 5.98 21.72
CA ASP A 85 -14.85 4.79 21.38
C ASP A 85 -15.60 5.01 20.05
N PHE A 86 -16.24 6.17 19.90
CA PHE A 86 -16.90 6.54 18.65
C PHE A 86 -15.92 6.63 17.48
N ALA A 87 -14.76 7.28 17.69
CA ALA A 87 -13.73 7.41 16.67
C ALA A 87 -13.21 6.03 16.21
N TYR A 88 -12.94 5.12 17.15
CA TYR A 88 -12.51 3.77 16.82
C TYR A 88 -13.62 2.97 16.11
N LEU A 89 -14.86 3.02 16.60
CA LEU A 89 -15.99 2.33 15.96
C LEU A 89 -16.22 2.83 14.53
N ASN A 90 -16.08 4.14 14.29
CA ASN A 90 -16.18 4.72 12.96
C ASN A 90 -15.01 4.28 12.05
N TYR A 91 -13.77 4.28 12.56
CA TYR A 91 -12.59 3.76 11.87
C TYR A 91 -12.77 2.28 11.49
N TRP A 92 -13.21 1.46 12.44
CA TRP A 92 -13.43 0.03 12.24
C TRP A 92 -14.48 -0.23 11.15
N LEU A 93 -15.64 0.47 11.22
CA LEU A 93 -16.71 0.32 10.23
C LEU A 93 -16.25 0.76 8.83
N ASN A 94 -15.57 1.90 8.72
CA ASN A 94 -14.96 2.35 7.46
C ASN A 94 -14.01 1.28 6.90
N GLY A 95 -13.18 0.68 7.75
CA GLY A 95 -12.26 -0.39 7.35
C GLY A 95 -12.99 -1.61 6.79
N LYS A 96 -14.06 -2.07 7.45
CA LYS A 96 -14.86 -3.22 6.99
C LYS A 96 -15.54 -2.97 5.65
N LEU A 97 -16.06 -1.76 5.44
CA LEU A 97 -16.76 -1.38 4.20
C LEU A 97 -15.82 -1.05 3.04
N ARG A 98 -14.56 -0.67 3.30
CA ARG A 98 -13.57 -0.34 2.26
C ARG A 98 -12.68 -1.51 1.86
N ASN A 99 -12.38 -2.42 2.79
CA ASN A 99 -11.40 -3.49 2.58
C ASN A 99 -12.01 -4.72 1.91
N THR A 100 -12.62 -4.52 0.73
CA THR A 100 -13.37 -5.56 0.05
C THR A 100 -12.98 -5.65 -1.43
N LYS A 101 -12.85 -6.87 -1.95
CA LYS A 101 -12.70 -7.12 -3.40
C LYS A 101 -14.04 -7.09 -4.13
N ILE A 102 -15.14 -7.04 -3.37
CA ILE A 102 -16.50 -7.12 -3.86
C ILE A 102 -17.07 -5.71 -3.84
N ASN A 103 -17.46 -5.20 -5.01
CA ASN A 103 -18.11 -3.90 -5.08
C ASN A 103 -19.53 -4.01 -4.50
N HIS A 104 -19.77 -3.42 -3.34
CA HIS A 104 -21.09 -3.27 -2.73
C HIS A 104 -21.46 -1.78 -2.61
N ARG A 105 -22.76 -1.50 -2.53
CA ARG A 105 -23.27 -0.12 -2.43
C ARG A 105 -23.40 0.42 -1.01
N ILE A 106 -23.11 -0.41 0.00
CA ILE A 106 -23.24 -0.02 1.41
C ILE A 106 -22.12 0.97 1.76
N THR A 107 -22.49 2.22 2.02
CA THR A 107 -21.65 3.25 2.65
C THR A 107 -21.88 3.28 4.16
N VAL A 108 -21.01 3.98 4.89
CA VAL A 108 -21.17 4.18 6.35
C VAL A 108 -22.50 4.87 6.66
N GLU A 109 -22.89 5.86 5.86
CA GLU A 109 -24.15 6.58 5.99
C GLU A 109 -25.35 5.67 5.76
N SER A 110 -25.36 4.90 4.66
CA SER A 110 -26.46 3.97 4.38
C SER A 110 -26.56 2.84 5.42
N PHE A 111 -25.43 2.43 5.99
CA PHE A 111 -25.39 1.45 7.07
C PHE A 111 -26.01 2.04 8.34
N TYR A 112 -25.60 3.24 8.73
CA TYR A 112 -26.16 3.96 9.87
C TYR A 112 -27.66 4.22 9.72
N GLU A 113 -28.11 4.67 8.54
CA GLU A 113 -29.53 4.92 8.24
C GLU A 113 -30.34 3.63 8.38
N SER A 114 -29.87 2.54 7.78
CA SER A 114 -30.54 1.24 7.86
C SER A 114 -30.67 0.78 9.31
N MET A 115 -29.60 0.90 10.11
CA MET A 115 -29.65 0.56 11.53
C MET A 115 -30.60 1.49 12.31
N SER A 116 -30.59 2.78 12.04
CA SER A 116 -31.41 3.79 12.74
C SER A 116 -32.90 3.63 12.48
N VAL A 117 -33.29 3.18 11.29
CA VAL A 117 -34.71 3.08 10.91
C VAL A 117 -35.31 1.72 11.29
N HIS A 118 -34.53 0.65 11.21
CA HIS A 118 -35.07 -0.72 11.19
C HIS A 118 -34.64 -1.59 12.37
N ASP A 119 -33.66 -1.17 13.17
CA ASP A 119 -33.18 -1.95 14.32
C ASP A 119 -33.54 -1.20 15.61
N ASP A 120 -34.65 -1.56 16.26
CA ASP A 120 -35.18 -0.86 17.45
C ASP A 120 -34.14 -0.71 18.58
N ASP A 121 -33.31 -1.74 18.73
CA ASP A 121 -32.18 -1.84 19.65
C ASP A 121 -31.13 -0.73 19.41
N PHE A 122 -31.03 -0.26 18.18
CA PHE A 122 -30.19 0.84 17.72
C PHE A 122 -30.94 2.17 17.62
N ALA A 123 -32.21 2.15 17.20
CA ALA A 123 -33.04 3.33 16.95
C ALA A 123 -33.45 4.12 18.22
N GLY A 124 -33.46 3.47 19.39
CA GLY A 124 -34.00 4.07 20.61
C GLY A 124 -33.09 4.99 21.43
N ASN A 125 -31.84 5.27 21.00
CA ASN A 125 -30.84 5.86 21.90
C ASN A 125 -30.08 7.10 21.38
N SER A 126 -30.32 7.58 20.15
CA SER A 126 -29.59 8.71 19.51
C SER A 126 -28.06 8.64 19.68
N LEU A 127 -27.55 7.45 20.00
CA LEU A 127 -26.22 7.29 20.59
C LEU A 127 -25.15 7.61 19.55
N PHE A 128 -25.47 7.30 18.29
CA PHE A 128 -24.60 7.43 17.14
C PHE A 128 -24.90 8.64 16.27
N ASP A 129 -25.73 9.58 16.74
CA ASP A 129 -26.04 10.81 16.00
C ASP A 129 -24.76 11.57 15.63
N ASN A 130 -24.50 11.66 14.32
CA ASN A 130 -23.31 12.25 13.73
C ASN A 130 -21.97 11.64 14.23
N LYS A 131 -21.97 10.35 14.63
CA LYS A 131 -20.78 9.63 15.10
C LYS A 131 -20.22 8.65 14.08
N LEU A 132 -21.05 8.18 13.15
CA LEU A 132 -20.65 7.31 12.05
C LEU A 132 -20.71 8.12 10.76
N PHE A 133 -19.57 8.20 10.07
CA PHE A 133 -19.41 9.02 8.87
C PHE A 133 -18.29 8.46 8.00
N HIS A 134 -18.36 8.72 6.70
CA HIS A 134 -17.27 8.43 5.77
C HIS A 134 -15.99 9.18 6.17
N ILE A 135 -14.93 8.45 6.49
CA ILE A 135 -13.60 9.04 6.71
C ILE A 135 -12.98 9.27 5.35
N GLU A 136 -12.54 10.49 5.02
CA GLU A 136 -11.95 10.80 3.72
C GLU A 136 -10.71 9.94 3.44
N GLU A 137 -10.41 9.69 2.15
CA GLU A 137 -9.36 8.76 1.73
C GLU A 137 -7.99 9.10 2.31
N ASN A 138 -7.62 10.38 2.36
CA ASN A 138 -6.35 10.81 2.92
C ASN A 138 -6.25 10.50 4.42
N ASP A 139 -7.30 10.81 5.19
CA ASP A 139 -7.35 10.50 6.62
C ASP A 139 -7.40 8.99 6.88
N PHE A 140 -8.14 8.25 6.06
CA PHE A 140 -8.21 6.80 6.18
C PHE A 140 -6.84 6.17 5.91
N ASN A 141 -6.12 6.59 4.87
CA ASN A 141 -4.77 6.12 4.58
C ASN A 141 -3.77 6.48 5.70
N ASN A 142 -3.90 7.67 6.29
CA ASN A 142 -3.14 8.06 7.48
C ASN A 142 -3.41 7.12 8.67
N MET A 143 -4.66 6.75 8.93
CA MET A 143 -5.00 5.78 9.98
C MET A 143 -4.43 4.39 9.69
N ILE A 144 -4.44 3.93 8.44
CA ILE A 144 -3.80 2.67 8.03
C ILE A 144 -2.30 2.72 8.30
N LEU A 145 -1.64 3.84 8.00
CA LEU A 145 -0.22 4.04 8.31
C LEU A 145 0.06 3.94 9.83
N LEU A 146 -0.75 4.59 10.66
CA LEU A 146 -0.62 4.53 12.11
C LEU A 146 -0.88 3.13 12.66
N SER A 147 -1.87 2.41 12.13
CA SER A 147 -2.11 1.00 12.46
C SER A 147 -0.88 0.16 12.16
N HIS A 148 -0.28 0.34 10.98
CA HIS A 148 0.93 -0.39 10.61
C HIS A 148 2.11 -0.09 11.55
N LEU A 149 2.28 1.16 11.98
CA LEU A 149 3.29 1.50 12.99
C LEU A 149 3.04 0.82 14.34
N ASP A 150 1.79 0.57 14.73
CA ASP A 150 1.48 -0.18 15.96
C ASP A 150 1.78 -1.68 15.82
N ASP A 151 1.56 -2.24 14.63
CA ASP A 151 1.92 -3.63 14.33
C ASP A 151 3.45 -3.79 14.36
N GLN A 152 4.20 -2.89 13.71
CA GLN A 152 5.67 -2.89 13.74
C GLN A 152 6.23 -2.68 15.16
N TYR A 153 5.60 -1.78 15.93
CA TYR A 153 5.91 -1.62 17.35
C TYR A 153 5.76 -2.95 18.11
N SER A 154 4.67 -3.68 17.86
CA SER A 154 4.39 -4.95 18.50
C SER A 154 5.41 -6.03 18.10
N GLU A 155 5.79 -6.09 16.82
CA GLU A 155 6.83 -7.00 16.32
C GLU A 155 8.19 -6.73 16.99
N ILE A 156 8.63 -5.47 17.08
CA ILE A 156 9.86 -5.11 17.79
C ILE A 156 9.77 -5.52 19.26
N TYR A 157 8.64 -5.23 19.91
CA TYR A 157 8.47 -5.54 21.33
C TYR A 157 8.55 -7.05 21.60
N GLN A 158 7.89 -7.87 20.78
CA GLN A 158 7.90 -9.33 20.95
C GLN A 158 9.24 -9.95 20.57
N ASN A 159 9.81 -9.58 19.43
CA ASN A 159 10.99 -10.27 18.90
C ASN A 159 12.31 -9.74 19.45
N VAL A 160 12.37 -8.46 19.85
CA VAL A 160 13.60 -7.79 20.32
C VAL A 160 13.55 -7.54 21.82
N ILE A 161 12.52 -6.83 22.30
CA ILE A 161 12.53 -6.26 23.66
C ILE A 161 12.29 -7.34 24.72
N THR A 162 11.25 -8.15 24.55
CA THR A 162 10.92 -9.22 25.50
C THR A 162 11.81 -10.46 25.36
N ARG A 163 12.61 -10.54 24.30
CA ARG A 163 13.52 -11.65 24.06
C ARG A 163 14.54 -11.76 25.19
N LYS A 164 14.70 -12.99 25.67
CA LYS A 164 15.73 -13.38 26.65
C LYS A 164 16.82 -14.17 25.93
N GLY A 165 18.06 -14.06 26.40
CA GLY A 165 19.19 -14.80 25.87
C GLY A 165 20.02 -13.96 24.90
N GLU A 166 20.51 -14.60 23.84
CA GLU A 166 21.48 -14.01 22.92
C GLU A 166 20.91 -12.86 22.10
N LYS A 167 21.82 -11.95 21.72
CA LYS A 167 21.54 -10.81 20.84
C LYS A 167 21.12 -11.32 19.45
N ILE A 168 20.27 -10.56 18.78
CA ILE A 168 19.81 -10.87 17.41
C ILE A 168 20.12 -9.73 16.44
N SER A 169 19.95 -9.98 15.14
CA SER A 169 19.82 -8.86 14.20
C SER A 169 18.45 -8.21 14.39
N CYS A 170 18.48 -6.91 14.63
CA CYS A 170 17.36 -6.01 14.81
C CYS A 170 17.11 -5.13 13.58
N LEU A 171 18.09 -5.01 12.69
CA LEU A 171 18.07 -4.03 11.59
C LEU A 171 16.78 -4.06 10.76
N GLU A 172 16.27 -5.26 10.43
CA GLU A 172 15.05 -5.42 9.64
C GLU A 172 13.83 -4.81 10.34
N TYR A 173 13.58 -5.19 11.60
CA TYR A 173 12.46 -4.69 12.39
C TYR A 173 12.47 -3.16 12.53
N TYR A 174 13.63 -2.58 12.86
CA TYR A 174 13.74 -1.13 13.04
C TYR A 174 13.68 -0.38 11.72
N LYS A 175 14.17 -0.97 10.62
CA LYS A 175 14.09 -0.38 9.28
C LYS A 175 12.66 -0.32 8.80
N GLU A 176 11.88 -1.38 8.95
CA GLU A 176 10.48 -1.39 8.52
C GLU A 176 9.65 -0.33 9.25
N PHE A 177 9.83 -0.21 10.56
CA PHE A 177 9.23 0.87 11.34
C PHE A 177 9.67 2.25 10.84
N ALA A 178 10.98 2.46 10.68
CA ALA A 178 11.52 3.75 10.27
C ALA A 178 11.04 4.16 8.87
N ASP A 179 11.03 3.24 7.91
CA ASP A 179 10.56 3.49 6.55
C ASP A 179 9.08 3.91 6.55
N LYS A 180 8.23 3.22 7.32
CA LYS A 180 6.81 3.58 7.41
C LYS A 180 6.56 4.89 8.14
N TYR A 181 7.32 5.17 9.19
CA TYR A 181 7.26 6.45 9.89
C TYR A 181 7.69 7.60 8.97
N ASN A 182 8.75 7.38 8.19
CA ASN A 182 9.30 8.34 7.24
C ASN A 182 8.35 8.63 6.08
N GLU A 183 7.51 7.67 5.68
CA GLU A 183 6.38 7.91 4.76
C GLU A 183 5.38 8.88 5.40
N GLY A 184 4.99 8.64 6.66
CA GLY A 184 4.00 9.45 7.36
C GLY A 184 4.45 10.88 7.62
N ILE A 185 5.69 11.08 8.05
CA ILE A 185 6.22 12.40 8.38
C ILE A 185 6.38 13.30 7.15
N ARG A 186 6.48 12.74 5.94
CA ARG A 186 6.47 13.51 4.68
C ARG A 186 5.11 14.12 4.38
N SER A 187 4.04 13.46 4.78
CA SER A 187 2.66 13.94 4.62
C SER A 187 2.24 14.89 5.75
N CYS A 188 3.14 15.21 6.68
CA CYS A 188 2.83 16.10 7.78
C CYS A 188 2.86 17.57 7.37
N SER A 189 1.76 18.27 7.62
CA SER A 189 1.69 19.73 7.68
C SER A 189 1.60 20.18 9.14
N ASP A 190 2.13 21.37 9.47
CA ASP A 190 2.13 21.89 10.84
C ASP A 190 0.74 21.79 11.51
N ASN A 191 0.69 21.22 12.71
CA ASN A 191 -0.48 21.09 13.60
C ASN A 191 -1.68 20.27 13.09
N ASN A 192 -1.47 19.26 12.24
CA ASN A 192 -2.51 18.25 11.97
C ASN A 192 -2.57 17.19 13.10
N ASN A 193 -3.77 16.79 13.53
CA ASN A 193 -4.01 15.69 14.48
C ASN A 193 -3.30 14.38 14.11
N PHE A 194 -3.18 14.09 12.81
CA PHE A 194 -2.37 12.97 12.31
C PHE A 194 -0.91 13.07 12.79
N CYS A 195 -0.28 14.24 12.63
CA CYS A 195 1.11 14.47 13.00
C CYS A 195 1.33 14.44 14.51
N ASN A 196 0.36 14.96 15.28
CA ASN A 196 0.34 14.83 16.73
C ASN A 196 0.33 13.35 17.14
N THR A 197 -0.50 12.54 16.46
CA THR A 197 -0.57 11.09 16.69
C THR A 197 0.71 10.37 16.25
N LEU A 198 1.30 10.76 15.12
CA LEU A 198 2.57 10.21 14.63
C LEU A 198 3.71 10.42 15.64
N ASN A 199 3.69 11.54 16.38
CA ASN A 199 4.67 11.81 17.44
C ASN A 199 4.58 10.82 18.61
N ILE A 200 3.42 10.18 18.85
CA ILE A 200 3.30 9.10 19.83
C ILE A 200 4.17 7.91 19.40
N TYR A 201 4.13 7.57 18.11
CA TYR A 201 4.93 6.48 17.54
C TYR A 201 6.41 6.81 17.49
N LYS A 202 6.77 8.07 17.22
CA LYS A 202 8.15 8.55 17.39
C LYS A 202 8.67 8.28 18.80
N LYS A 203 7.91 8.69 19.82
CA LYS A 203 8.29 8.47 21.23
C LYS A 203 8.38 7.00 21.60
N LYS A 204 7.45 6.17 21.09
CA LYS A 204 7.52 4.70 21.25
C LYS A 204 8.86 4.19 20.71
N TYR A 205 9.19 4.53 19.45
CA TYR A 205 10.45 4.13 18.81
C TYR A 205 11.69 4.55 19.60
N GLU A 206 11.74 5.84 19.97
CA GLU A 206 12.84 6.40 20.74
C GLU A 206 13.04 5.66 22.08
N GLY A 207 11.94 5.22 22.71
CA GLY A 207 11.96 4.50 23.98
C GLY A 207 12.58 3.10 23.95
N PHE A 208 12.73 2.47 22.78
CA PHE A 208 13.41 1.18 22.64
C PHE A 208 14.58 1.19 21.64
N SER A 209 14.79 2.30 20.94
CA SER A 209 15.94 2.56 20.08
C SER A 209 17.16 3.14 20.82
N ASP A 210 17.09 3.28 22.15
CA ASP A 210 18.17 3.86 22.93
C ASP A 210 19.41 2.95 22.91
N LYS A 211 20.59 3.56 23.06
CA LYS A 211 21.87 2.86 22.93
C LYS A 211 22.00 1.68 23.90
N THR A 212 21.42 1.78 25.10
CA THR A 212 21.47 0.71 26.11
C THR A 212 20.68 -0.49 25.62
N THR A 213 19.40 -0.29 25.29
CA THR A 213 18.52 -1.35 24.77
C THR A 213 19.11 -2.01 23.53
N ILE A 214 19.59 -1.24 22.56
CA ILE A 214 20.21 -1.80 21.36
C ILE A 214 21.47 -2.59 21.67
N SER A 215 22.35 -2.08 22.54
CA SER A 215 23.56 -2.81 22.92
C SER A 215 23.28 -4.11 23.65
N GLU A 216 22.17 -4.20 24.40
CA GLU A 216 21.78 -5.40 25.13
C GLU A 216 21.08 -6.43 24.24
N LYS A 217 20.26 -5.97 23.29
CA LYS A 217 19.37 -6.84 22.50
C LYS A 217 19.87 -7.14 21.09
N CYS A 218 20.68 -6.28 20.50
CA CYS A 218 20.99 -6.29 19.09
C CYS A 218 22.49 -6.53 18.80
N ILE A 219 22.77 -7.31 17.76
CA ILE A 219 24.12 -7.47 17.20
C ILE A 219 24.49 -6.23 16.37
N ASP A 220 23.50 -5.57 15.77
CA ASP A 220 23.72 -4.41 14.91
C ASP A 220 24.22 -3.21 15.73
N GLU A 221 25.32 -2.59 15.27
CA GLU A 221 25.88 -1.40 15.91
C GLU A 221 25.05 -0.13 15.68
N HIS A 222 24.29 -0.12 14.58
CA HIS A 222 23.51 1.04 14.13
C HIS A 222 22.13 0.61 13.65
N ILE A 223 21.11 1.19 14.28
CA ILE A 223 19.72 1.11 13.83
C ILE A 223 19.31 2.41 13.13
N PRO A 224 18.33 2.38 12.22
CA PRO A 224 17.86 3.56 11.52
C PRO A 224 17.38 4.66 12.48
N LYS A 225 17.62 5.92 12.09
CA LYS A 225 17.01 7.06 12.77
C LYS A 225 15.76 7.47 12.03
N LEU A 226 14.76 7.94 12.79
CA LEU A 226 13.56 8.53 12.22
C LEU A 226 13.89 9.91 11.64
N LEU A 227 13.26 10.25 10.51
CA LEU A 227 13.34 11.61 9.96
C LEU A 227 12.63 12.61 10.89
N THR A 228 13.18 13.80 10.98
CA THR A 228 12.48 14.96 11.56
C THR A 228 11.72 15.72 10.49
N TYR A 229 10.79 16.58 10.92
CA TYR A 229 10.11 17.50 10.00
C TYR A 229 11.10 18.42 9.26
N ASP A 230 12.16 18.87 9.96
CA ASP A 230 13.21 19.68 9.35
C ASP A 230 13.98 18.90 8.28
N ASP A 231 14.23 17.60 8.49
CA ASP A 231 14.88 16.75 7.49
C ASP A 231 14.04 16.63 6.21
N VAL A 232 12.71 16.52 6.34
CA VAL A 232 11.78 16.53 5.20
C VAL A 232 11.79 17.87 4.49
N SER A 233 11.61 18.98 5.23
CA SER A 233 11.58 20.33 4.67
C SER A 233 12.88 20.68 3.93
N LEU A 234 14.03 20.26 4.48
CA LEU A 234 15.33 20.43 3.83
C LEU A 234 15.49 19.53 2.60
N GLY A 235 14.98 18.30 2.63
CA GLY A 235 14.96 17.38 1.50
C GLY A 235 14.20 17.97 0.30
N ASP A 236 12.99 18.47 0.53
CA ASP A 236 12.15 19.06 -0.52
C ASP A 236 12.78 20.34 -1.10
N LYS A 237 13.39 21.17 -0.25
CA LYS A 237 14.17 22.34 -0.68
C LYS A 237 15.36 21.94 -1.56
N LYS A 238 16.11 20.90 -1.18
CA LYS A 238 17.23 20.40 -1.99
C LYS A 238 16.77 19.84 -3.35
N ILE A 239 15.69 19.06 -3.38
CA ILE A 239 15.12 18.51 -4.63
C ILE A 239 14.68 19.64 -5.57
N THR A 240 14.00 20.66 -5.03
CA THR A 240 13.55 21.85 -5.78
C THR A 240 14.72 22.66 -6.36
N VAL A 241 15.83 22.77 -5.62
CA VAL A 241 17.04 23.48 -6.07
C VAL A 241 17.80 22.69 -7.14
N VAL A 242 17.88 21.36 -7.04
CA VAL A 242 18.57 20.52 -8.03
C VAL A 242 17.83 20.47 -9.37
N SER A 243 16.49 20.41 -9.36
CA SER A 243 15.68 20.43 -10.59
C SER A 243 15.75 21.76 -11.34
N SER A 244 15.85 22.88 -10.62
CA SER A 244 15.98 24.21 -11.20
C SER A 244 17.39 24.52 -11.74
N ILE A 245 18.43 23.89 -11.19
CA ILE A 245 19.83 24.08 -11.66
C ILE A 245 20.19 23.13 -12.82
N LEU A 246 19.65 21.91 -12.87
CA LEU A 246 19.96 20.93 -13.93
C LEU A 246 18.93 20.85 -15.07
N GLY A 247 17.69 21.31 -14.84
CA GLY A 247 16.63 21.34 -15.87
C GLY A 247 17.02 22.10 -17.16
N PRO A 248 17.66 23.29 -17.07
CA PRO A 248 18.12 24.04 -18.25
C PRO A 248 19.30 23.36 -18.98
N SER A 249 20.14 22.61 -18.25
CA SER A 249 21.35 21.97 -18.76
C SER A 249 21.06 20.74 -19.62
N PHE A 250 20.00 19.99 -19.33
CA PHE A 250 19.59 18.86 -20.17
C PHE A 250 18.87 19.32 -21.45
N ALA A 251 18.04 20.36 -21.38
CA ALA A 251 17.35 20.90 -22.56
C ALA A 251 18.32 21.50 -23.60
N THR A 252 19.40 22.14 -23.14
CA THR A 252 20.46 22.70 -24.01
C THR A 252 21.31 21.63 -24.68
N VAL A 253 21.64 20.54 -23.99
CA VAL A 253 22.39 19.40 -24.58
C VAL A 253 21.54 18.64 -25.60
N PHE A 254 20.26 18.38 -25.29
CA PHE A 254 19.36 17.69 -26.22
C PHE A 254 19.13 18.51 -27.49
N THR A 255 18.83 19.81 -27.37
CA THR A 255 18.65 20.69 -28.54
C THR A 255 19.91 20.82 -29.39
N SER A 256 21.09 20.86 -28.79
CA SER A 256 22.37 20.91 -29.52
C SER A 256 22.64 19.64 -30.33
N PHE A 257 22.31 18.45 -29.79
CA PHE A 257 22.46 17.18 -30.50
C PHE A 257 21.48 17.05 -31.69
N PHE A 258 20.24 17.51 -31.51
CA PHE A 258 19.25 17.52 -32.59
C PHE A 258 19.64 18.52 -33.71
N LEU A 259 20.08 19.73 -33.39
CA LEU A 259 20.49 20.73 -34.39
C LEU A 259 21.80 20.34 -35.12
N TYR A 260 22.69 19.59 -34.47
CA TYR A 260 23.87 19.01 -35.11
C TYR A 260 23.52 18.05 -36.26
N MET A 261 22.41 17.31 -36.17
CA MET A 261 21.99 16.39 -37.22
C MET A 261 21.51 17.09 -38.51
N PHE A 262 21.21 18.39 -38.44
CA PHE A 262 20.68 19.21 -39.55
C PHE A 262 21.63 20.32 -40.03
N THR A 263 22.83 20.43 -39.47
CA THR A 263 23.84 21.41 -39.91
C THR A 263 24.70 20.86 -41.06
N PRO A 264 25.24 21.71 -41.95
CA PRO A 264 26.08 21.29 -43.08
C PRO A 264 27.31 20.45 -42.66
N LEU A 265 27.83 20.68 -41.45
CA LEU A 265 28.91 19.89 -40.84
C LEU A 265 28.52 18.43 -40.59
N GLY A 266 27.27 18.14 -40.21
CA GLY A 266 26.78 16.78 -39.97
C GLY A 266 26.56 15.96 -41.24
N GLN A 267 26.31 16.60 -42.38
CA GLN A 267 26.31 15.95 -43.71
C GLN A 267 27.73 15.64 -44.18
N TRP A 268 28.69 16.53 -43.92
CA TRP A 268 30.11 16.34 -44.26
C TRP A 268 30.76 15.14 -43.54
N ILE A 269 30.48 14.94 -42.25
CA ILE A 269 31.01 13.80 -41.47
C ILE A 269 30.47 12.46 -41.99
N ARG A 270 29.17 12.39 -42.33
CA ARG A 270 28.55 11.19 -42.92
C ARG A 270 29.12 10.85 -44.30
N ALA A 271 29.37 11.85 -45.15
CA ALA A 271 30.00 11.65 -46.45
C ALA A 271 31.44 11.12 -46.34
N LYS A 272 32.16 11.47 -45.26
CA LYS A 272 33.54 11.03 -45.02
C LYS A 272 33.65 9.59 -44.50
N MET A 273 32.62 9.09 -43.81
CA MET A 273 32.57 7.70 -43.33
C MET A 273 32.15 6.68 -44.41
N GLY A 274 31.48 7.11 -45.47
CA GLY A 274 30.95 6.22 -46.52
C GLY A 274 31.91 5.83 -47.66
N THR A 275 33.15 6.33 -47.68
CA THR A 275 34.03 6.20 -48.85
C THR A 275 35.36 5.52 -48.54
N LYS A 276 35.32 4.23 -48.17
CA LYS A 276 36.41 3.26 -48.42
C LYS A 276 35.87 1.83 -48.50
N ARG A 277 35.44 1.42 -49.70
CA ARG A 277 35.54 0.01 -50.12
C ARG A 277 35.71 -0.05 -51.63
N GLY A 278 36.85 -0.57 -52.08
CA GLY A 278 37.09 -0.90 -53.48
C GLY A 278 38.56 -1.21 -53.78
N ALA A 279 38.80 -2.45 -54.21
CA ALA A 279 39.98 -2.98 -54.89
C ALA A 279 41.20 -3.43 -54.02
N LEU A 280 41.26 -4.74 -53.73
CA LEU A 280 42.43 -5.52 -54.11
C LEU A 280 42.01 -6.95 -54.47
N SER A 281 41.96 -7.19 -55.77
CA SER A 281 41.83 -8.49 -56.42
C SER A 281 43.10 -9.33 -56.25
N ASN A 282 42.89 -10.63 -56.04
CA ASN A 282 43.66 -11.78 -56.54
C ASN A 282 45.19 -11.67 -56.55
N LEU A 283 45.82 -12.41 -55.63
CA LEU A 283 47.17 -12.92 -55.81
C LEU A 283 47.16 -14.45 -55.67
N TYR A 284 47.68 -15.06 -56.74
CA TYR A 284 48.29 -16.38 -56.84
C TYR A 284 47.39 -17.63 -56.85
N GLU A 285 47.15 -18.03 -58.09
CA GLU A 285 46.89 -19.37 -58.60
C GLU A 285 48.11 -20.28 -58.37
N GLU A 286 47.95 -21.31 -57.55
CA GLU A 286 48.68 -22.57 -57.67
C GLU A 286 47.63 -23.67 -57.72
N SER A 287 47.68 -24.43 -58.81
CA SER A 287 46.74 -25.44 -59.22
C SER A 287 47.06 -26.80 -58.60
N ASP A 288 46.00 -27.62 -58.57
CA ASP A 288 46.00 -29.09 -58.72
C ASP A 288 45.81 -29.99 -57.49
N GLN A 289 44.64 -30.67 -57.53
CA GLN A 289 44.34 -32.04 -57.06
C GLN A 289 44.25 -32.25 -55.53
N LEU A 290 43.07 -32.37 -54.91
CA LEU A 290 41.90 -33.23 -55.21
C LEU A 290 42.25 -34.72 -55.15
N SER A 291 42.05 -35.34 -53.97
CA SER A 291 41.75 -36.77 -53.81
C SER A 291 41.00 -37.02 -52.49
N LEU A 292 39.76 -36.52 -52.40
CA LEU A 292 38.72 -37.26 -51.70
C LEU A 292 37.96 -38.03 -52.78
N ASN A 293 38.21 -39.33 -52.76
CA ASN A 293 37.80 -40.29 -53.77
C ASN A 293 36.28 -40.32 -53.97
N THR A 294 35.92 -40.25 -55.24
CA THR A 294 34.87 -40.99 -55.95
C THR A 294 34.25 -42.16 -55.18
N LEU A 295 32.92 -42.22 -55.21
CA LEU A 295 32.06 -43.30 -55.75
C LEU A 295 30.65 -43.03 -55.19
N ASP A 296 29.85 -42.30 -55.96
CA ASP A 296 28.75 -42.82 -56.79
C ASP A 296 27.47 -42.91 -55.93
N ASP A 297 26.34 -42.32 -56.28
CA ASP A 297 25.66 -42.52 -57.55
C ASP A 297 24.60 -41.41 -57.76
N GLU A 298 24.60 -40.85 -58.97
CA GLU A 298 23.47 -40.41 -59.83
C GLU A 298 22.14 -39.89 -59.22
N ASN A 299 21.42 -38.91 -59.77
CA ASN A 299 21.48 -38.15 -61.01
C ASN A 299 20.44 -36.99 -60.89
N VAL A 300 20.84 -35.77 -61.28
CA VAL A 300 20.23 -34.91 -62.34
C VAL A 300 18.68 -34.84 -62.36
N SER A 301 17.94 -33.72 -62.35
CA SER A 301 18.05 -32.42 -63.03
C SER A 301 16.84 -31.58 -62.56
N PHE A 302 16.98 -30.29 -62.22
CA PHE A 302 16.67 -29.13 -63.08
C PHE A 302 15.19 -28.97 -63.52
N GLY A 303 14.58 -27.81 -63.24
CA GLY A 303 13.33 -27.41 -63.90
C GLY A 303 12.57 -26.30 -63.19
N GLU A 304 12.52 -25.13 -63.83
CA GLU A 304 11.76 -23.94 -63.45
C GLU A 304 10.22 -24.14 -63.47
N ASN A 305 9.54 -23.23 -62.76
CA ASN A 305 8.30 -22.52 -63.16
C ASN A 305 6.91 -23.11 -62.76
N PRO A 306 5.83 -22.28 -62.82
CA PRO A 306 4.81 -22.12 -61.79
C PRO A 306 3.42 -22.65 -62.24
N TYR A 307 2.31 -22.08 -61.75
CA TYR A 307 0.87 -22.37 -62.00
C TYR A 307 0.25 -23.38 -60.99
N LEU A 308 -0.68 -23.03 -60.10
CA LEU A 308 -2.01 -22.38 -60.21
C LEU A 308 -3.04 -23.31 -60.86
N ILE A 309 -3.75 -24.12 -60.04
CA ILE A 309 -5.06 -24.72 -60.37
C ILE A 309 -5.92 -24.80 -59.10
N SER A 310 -7.14 -24.28 -59.19
CA SER A 310 -8.21 -24.34 -58.18
C SER A 310 -8.99 -25.65 -58.24
N TYR A 311 -9.69 -25.99 -57.15
CA TYR A 311 -10.96 -26.72 -57.25
C TYR A 311 -11.90 -26.36 -56.10
N ASP A 312 -13.11 -25.93 -56.48
CA ASP A 312 -14.31 -25.78 -55.65
C ASP A 312 -15.26 -26.94 -55.96
N SER A 313 -15.95 -27.49 -54.96
CA SER A 313 -17.38 -27.93 -55.00
C SER A 313 -17.76 -28.66 -53.69
N VAL A 314 -18.60 -28.11 -52.80
CA VAL A 314 -20.09 -28.07 -52.76
C VAL A 314 -20.71 -29.16 -51.84
N VAL A 315 -21.12 -28.75 -50.62
CA VAL A 315 -22.48 -28.81 -50.00
C VAL A 315 -23.47 -29.85 -50.61
N ASN A 316 -24.14 -30.78 -49.89
CA ASN A 316 -25.21 -30.60 -48.88
C ASN A 316 -25.71 -31.98 -48.39
N SER A 317 -26.07 -32.11 -47.11
CA SER A 317 -27.40 -32.55 -46.60
C SER A 317 -27.43 -32.46 -45.07
#